data_AF-A0A9D7PX98-F1
#
_entry.id   AF-A0A9D7PX98-F1
#
_cell.length_a   1.000
_cell.length_b   1.000
_cell.length_c   1.000
_cell.angle_alpha   90.00
_cell.angle_beta   90.00
_cell.angle_gamma   90.00
#
_symmetry.space_group_name_H-M   'P 1'
#
loop_
_entity.id
_entity.type
_entity.pdbx_description
1 polymer ?
#
loop_
_entity_poly.entity_id
_entity_poly.type
_entity_poly.pdbx_seq_one_letter_code
_entity_poly.pdbx_strand_id
1 'polypeptide(L)'
;MSMARFISLFAVGGVVVPLVFQVIWLGVNRNPAIELKLGLGLQKIMLVLWPSSLMMLPAGSDERLLPATLLISIAVNVVLYVAIGAAIWYGFRKHYVALVLLAVVMAVIWWRILSL
;
A
#
# COMPACT_ATOMS: atom_id res chain seq x y z
N MET A 1 -19.74 -7.95 -14.59
CA MET A 1 -19.00 -6.89 -13.87
C MET A 1 -18.45 -5.89 -14.88
N SER A 2 -18.56 -4.58 -14.67
CA SER A 2 -17.99 -3.57 -15.58
C SER A 2 -16.58 -3.16 -15.13
N MET A 3 -15.75 -2.62 -16.04
CA MET A 3 -14.40 -2.15 -15.72
C MET A 3 -14.41 -1.12 -14.59
N ALA A 4 -15.33 -0.15 -14.64
CA ALA A 4 -15.48 0.86 -13.60
C ALA A 4 -15.79 0.24 -12.22
N ARG A 5 -16.71 -0.74 -12.15
CA ARG A 5 -17.02 -1.45 -10.91
C ARG A 5 -15.87 -2.31 -10.39
N PHE A 6 -15.01 -2.81 -11.28
CA PHE A 6 -13.82 -3.56 -10.88
C PHE A 6 -12.75 -2.64 -10.31
N ILE A 7 -12.42 -1.58 -11.03
CA ILE A 7 -11.40 -0.61 -10.61
C ILE A 7 -11.83 0.10 -9.31
N SER A 8 -13.13 0.34 -9.11
CA SER A 8 -13.60 0.96 -7.86
C SER A 8 -13.27 0.11 -6.62
N LEU A 9 -13.24 -1.22 -6.72
CA LEU A 9 -12.83 -2.08 -5.60
C LEU A 9 -11.36 -1.86 -5.23
N PHE A 10 -10.50 -1.72 -6.24
CA PHE A 10 -9.08 -1.42 -6.02
C PHE A 10 -8.88 -0.01 -5.48
N ALA A 11 -9.61 0.99 -6.01
CA ALA A 11 -9.58 2.35 -5.50
C ALA A 11 -9.97 2.41 -4.01
N VAL A 12 -11.03 1.69 -3.61
CA VAL A 12 -11.43 1.56 -2.20
C VAL A 12 -10.31 0.91 -1.39
N GLY A 13 -9.68 -0.16 -1.87
CA GLY A 13 -8.51 -0.76 -1.22
C GLY A 13 -7.36 0.23 -1.03
N GLY A 14 -7.09 1.05 -2.05
CA GLY A 14 -6.09 2.10 -2.02
C GLY A 14 -6.30 3.15 -0.93
N VAL A 15 -7.55 3.41 -0.53
CA VAL A 15 -7.92 4.31 0.58
C VAL A 15 -7.94 3.57 1.92
N VAL A 16 -8.58 2.41 1.97
CA VAL A 16 -8.83 1.68 3.22
C VAL A 16 -7.53 1.19 3.83
N VAL A 17 -6.60 0.67 3.03
CA VAL A 17 -5.35 0.10 3.53
C VAL A 17 -4.53 1.14 4.33
N PRO A 18 -4.19 2.33 3.79
CA PRO A 18 -3.51 3.38 4.55
C PRO A 18 -4.21 3.76 5.85
N LEU A 19 -5.54 3.90 5.82
CA LEU A 19 -6.32 4.30 7.00
C LEU A 19 -6.27 3.23 8.10
N VAL A 20 -6.42 1.95 7.73
CA VAL A 20 -6.33 0.84 8.67
C VAL A 20 -4.93 0.78 9.28
N PHE A 21 -3.87 0.88 8.48
CA PHE A 21 -2.50 0.87 8.99
C PHE A 21 -2.18 2.08 9.86
N GLN A 22 -2.73 3.26 9.56
CA GLN A 22 -2.59 4.42 10.43
C GLN A 22 -3.20 4.18 11.82
N VAL A 23 -4.38 3.56 11.88
CA VAL A 23 -5.03 3.21 13.17
C VAL A 23 -4.21 2.16 13.93
N ILE A 24 -3.73 1.13 13.22
CA ILE A 24 -2.88 0.09 13.83
C ILE A 24 -1.58 0.71 14.37
N TRP A 25 -0.93 1.58 13.60
CA TRP A 25 0.29 2.27 14.00
C TRP A 25 0.10 3.11 15.27
N LEU A 26 -0.99 3.90 15.34
CA LEU A 26 -1.35 4.66 16.53
C LEU A 26 -1.59 3.77 17.76
N GLY A 27 -2.11 2.55 17.56
CA GLY A 27 -2.29 1.56 18.61
C GLY A 27 -0.97 0.92 19.07
N VAL A 28 -0.09 0.57 18.14
CA VAL A 28 1.19 -0.08 18.41
C VAL A 28 2.18 0.87 19.09
N ASN A 29 2.30 2.12 18.62
CA ASN A 29 3.18 3.12 19.23
C ASN A 29 2.81 3.49 20.67
N ARG A 30 1.61 3.17 21.13
CA ARG A 30 1.20 3.41 22.52
C ARG A 30 1.70 2.34 23.48
N ASN A 31 2.20 1.20 22.99
CA ASN A 31 2.63 0.09 23.84
C ASN A 31 4.00 -0.48 23.38
N PRO A 32 5.09 -0.16 24.10
CA PRO A 32 6.45 -0.58 23.71
C PRO A 32 6.65 -2.11 23.72
N ALA A 33 5.87 -2.86 24.51
CA ALA A 33 5.92 -4.32 24.51
C ALA A 33 5.31 -4.95 23.25
N ILE A 34 4.35 -4.25 22.62
CA ILE A 34 3.72 -4.64 21.35
C ILE A 34 4.64 -4.24 20.19
N GLU A 35 5.21 -3.05 20.23
CA GLU A 35 6.16 -2.55 19.24
C GLU A 35 7.38 -3.48 19.10
N LEU A 36 7.96 -3.93 20.22
CA LEU A 36 9.11 -4.83 20.22
C LEU A 36 8.81 -6.19 19.55
N LYS A 37 7.59 -6.69 19.69
CA LYS A 37 7.18 -8.02 19.18
C LYS A 37 6.64 -7.99 17.76
N LEU A 38 5.89 -6.94 17.41
CA LEU A 38 5.15 -6.86 16.16
C LEU A 38 5.69 -5.80 15.20
N GLY A 39 6.57 -4.89 15.64
CA GLY A 39 7.03 -3.73 14.86
C GLY A 39 7.61 -4.12 13.50
N LEU A 40 8.60 -5.03 13.47
CA LEU A 40 9.26 -5.45 12.22
C LEU A 40 8.30 -6.18 11.27
N GLY A 41 7.47 -7.09 11.79
CA GLY A 41 6.51 -7.84 10.98
C GLY A 41 5.43 -6.92 10.40
N LEU A 42 4.88 -6.04 11.25
CA LEU A 42 3.87 -5.08 10.86
C LEU A 42 4.41 -4.08 9.83
N GLN A 43 5.63 -3.58 10.01
CA GLN A 43 6.30 -2.70 9.03
C GLN A 43 6.43 -3.38 7.67
N LYS A 44 6.85 -4.65 7.62
CA LYS A 44 6.92 -5.39 6.36
C LYS A 44 5.56 -5.55 5.70
N ILE A 45 4.52 -5.90 6.45
CA ILE A 45 3.14 -6.00 5.92
C ILE A 45 2.65 -4.64 5.42
N MET A 46 2.92 -3.57 6.19
CA MET A 46 2.57 -2.20 5.83
C MET A 46 3.26 -1.77 4.55
N LEU A 47 4.55 -2.08 4.37
CA LEU A 47 5.28 -1.78 3.13
C LEU A 47 4.75 -2.56 1.93
N VAL A 48 4.31 -3.80 2.13
CA VAL A 48 3.74 -4.66 1.08
C VAL A 48 2.37 -4.16 0.63
N LEU A 49 1.49 -3.80 1.57
CA LEU A 49 0.12 -3.40 1.27
C LEU A 49 -0.01 -1.90 1.02
N TRP A 50 0.88 -1.09 1.60
CA TRP A 50 0.90 0.36 1.50
C TRP A 50 2.32 0.86 1.19
N PRO A 51 2.83 0.67 -0.03
CA PRO A 51 4.21 1.04 -0.39
C PRO A 51 4.50 2.54 -0.24
N SER A 52 3.49 3.39 -0.45
CA SER A 52 3.62 4.84 -0.25
C SER A 52 3.79 5.25 1.22
N SER A 53 3.68 4.31 2.17
CA SER A 53 4.07 4.55 3.57
C SER A 53 5.55 4.92 3.73
N LEU A 54 6.42 4.56 2.77
CA LEU A 54 7.82 4.98 2.74
C LEU A 54 7.97 6.52 2.81
N MET A 55 7.03 7.26 2.21
CA MET A 55 7.03 8.72 2.24
C MET A 55 6.73 9.30 3.63
N MET A 56 6.22 8.48 4.55
CA MET A 56 5.89 8.86 5.93
C MET A 56 6.98 8.50 6.93
N LEU A 57 7.95 7.66 6.56
CA LEU A 57 9.11 7.35 7.42
C LEU A 57 9.90 8.60 7.86
N PRO A 58 10.15 9.62 6.99
CA PRO A 58 10.84 10.84 7.40
C PRO A 58 9.93 11.80 8.20
N ALA A 59 8.60 11.67 8.09
CA ALA A 59 7.64 12.56 8.73
C ALA A 59 7.44 12.25 10.23
N GLY A 60 7.97 11.13 10.72
CA GLY A 60 7.88 10.72 12.12
C GLY A 60 8.53 11.70 13.11
N SER A 61 9.37 12.63 12.64
CA SER A 61 10.00 13.66 13.48
C SER A 61 9.22 14.97 13.57
N ASP A 62 8.21 15.20 12.72
CA ASP A 62 7.49 16.48 12.65
C ASP A 62 5.97 16.26 12.54
N GLU A 63 5.30 16.16 13.69
CA GLU A 63 3.87 15.82 13.80
C GLU A 63 2.95 16.77 13.02
N ARG A 64 3.42 17.99 12.70
CA ARG A 64 2.68 18.97 11.90
C ARG A 64 2.51 18.56 10.44
N LEU A 65 3.44 17.76 9.90
CA LEU A 65 3.42 17.31 8.50
C LEU A 65 2.68 15.96 8.31
N LEU A 66 2.31 15.30 9.41
CA LEU A 66 1.65 13.99 9.39
C LEU A 66 0.33 13.96 8.59
N PRO A 67 -0.58 14.95 8.68
CA PRO A 67 -1.84 14.91 7.95
C PRO A 67 -1.66 15.06 6.43
N ALA A 68 -0.78 15.96 6.00
CA ALA A 68 -0.51 16.21 4.59
C ALA A 68 0.20 15.01 3.94
N THR A 69 1.20 14.46 4.61
CA THR A 69 1.92 13.27 4.13
C THR A 69 1.03 12.04 4.08
N LEU A 70 0.10 11.85 5.03
CA LEU A 70 -0.92 10.80 4.98
C LEU A 70 -1.84 10.95 3.77
N LEU A 71 -2.35 12.15 3.49
CA LEU A 71 -3.23 12.40 2.34
C LEU A 71 -2.53 12.13 1.00
N ILE A 72 -1.28 12.60 0.86
CA ILE A 72 -0.45 12.32 -0.32
C ILE A 72 -0.23 10.82 -0.45
N SER A 73 0.09 10.15 0.66
CA SER A 73 0.34 8.71 0.68
C SER A 73 -0.90 7.91 0.27
N ILE A 74 -2.10 8.31 0.74
CA ILE A 74 -3.38 7.75 0.31
C ILE A 74 -3.58 7.96 -1.19
N ALA A 75 -3.39 9.19 -1.70
CA ALA A 75 -3.58 9.50 -3.12
C ALA A 75 -2.66 8.65 -4.01
N VAL A 76 -1.38 8.53 -3.66
CA VAL A 76 -0.41 7.70 -4.37
C VAL A 76 -0.82 6.22 -4.32
N ASN A 77 -1.30 5.73 -3.17
CA ASN A 77 -1.73 4.34 -3.03
C ASN A 77 -2.99 4.04 -3.85
N VAL A 78 -3.95 4.98 -3.92
CA VAL A 78 -5.13 4.87 -4.78
C VAL A 78 -4.73 4.77 -6.25
N VAL A 79 -3.83 5.66 -6.72
CA VAL A 79 -3.34 5.62 -8.10
C VAL A 79 -2.66 4.28 -8.41
N LEU A 80 -1.82 3.79 -7.50
CA LEU A 80 -1.15 2.50 -7.64
C LEU A 80 -2.16 1.35 -7.74
N TYR A 81 -3.11 1.27 -6.82
CA TYR A 81 -4.12 0.20 -6.79
C TYR A 81 -5.04 0.26 -8.01
N VAL A 82 -5.43 1.46 -8.45
CA VAL A 82 -6.21 1.65 -9.69
C VAL A 82 -5.42 1.14 -10.90
N ALA A 83 -4.13 1.45 -11.00
CA ALA A 83 -3.28 0.97 -12.09
C ALA A 83 -3.15 -0.56 -12.08
N ILE A 84 -2.93 -1.16 -10.90
CA ILE A 84 -2.90 -2.62 -10.72
C ILE A 84 -4.25 -3.24 -11.13
N GLY A 85 -5.37 -2.69 -10.63
CA GLY A 85 -6.71 -3.17 -10.97
C GLY A 85 -7.02 -3.08 -12.46
N ALA A 86 -6.62 -1.98 -13.11
CA ALA A 86 -6.77 -1.82 -14.55
C ALA A 86 -5.93 -2.84 -15.33
N ALA A 87 -4.67 -3.07 -14.92
CA ALA A 87 -3.79 -4.05 -15.54
C ALA A 87 -4.32 -5.49 -15.37
N ILE A 88 -4.83 -5.84 -14.19
CA ILE A 88 -5.47 -7.13 -13.92
C ILE A 88 -6.71 -7.32 -14.80
N TRP A 89 -7.58 -6.30 -14.85
CA TRP A 89 -8.78 -6.35 -15.69
C TRP A 89 -8.45 -6.56 -17.17
N TYR A 90 -7.47 -5.82 -17.68
CA TYR A 90 -7.00 -5.94 -19.05
C TYR A 90 -6.40 -7.32 -19.32
N GLY A 91 -5.57 -7.82 -18.41
CA GLY A 91 -4.91 -9.11 -18.52
C GLY A 91 -5.88 -10.28 -18.55
N PHE A 92 -6.95 -10.26 -17.75
CA PHE A 92 -7.99 -11.28 -17.78
C PHE A 92 -8.84 -11.26 -19.06
N ARG A 93 -8.98 -10.12 -19.72
CA ARG A 93 -9.89 -9.95 -20.87
C ARG A 93 -9.21 -10.11 -22.22
N LYS A 94 -7.93 -9.78 -22.34
CA LYS A 94 -7.22 -9.78 -23.63
C LYS A 94 -6.00 -10.69 -23.66
N HIS A 95 -5.07 -10.53 -22.72
CA HIS A 95 -3.77 -11.21 -22.78
C HIS A 95 -3.26 -11.59 -21.39
N TYR A 96 -3.22 -12.89 -21.11
CA TYR A 96 -2.66 -13.45 -19.87
C TYR A 96 -1.18 -13.07 -19.65
N VAL A 97 -0.45 -12.79 -20.73
CA VAL A 97 0.95 -12.29 -20.67
C VAL A 97 1.04 -10.98 -19.87
N ALA A 98 0.03 -10.10 -19.96
CA ALA A 98 0.01 -8.86 -19.19
C ALA A 98 -0.11 -9.12 -17.67
N LEU A 99 -0.82 -10.18 -17.27
CA LEU A 99 -0.90 -10.61 -15.86
C LEU A 99 0.44 -11.14 -15.36
N VAL A 100 1.12 -11.96 -16.19
CA VAL A 100 2.43 -12.51 -15.84
C VAL A 100 3.45 -11.38 -15.69
N LEU A 101 3.49 -10.44 -16.64
CA LEU A 101 4.37 -9.27 -16.56
C LEU A 101 4.06 -8.42 -15.33
N LEU A 102 2.78 -8.15 -15.05
CA LEU A 102 2.39 -7.43 -13.83
C LEU A 102 2.87 -8.18 -12.58
N ALA A 103 2.65 -9.48 -12.50
CA ALA A 103 3.07 -10.30 -11.37
C ALA A 103 4.59 -10.29 -11.18
N VAL A 104 5.37 -10.34 -12.27
CA VAL A 104 6.84 -10.25 -12.22
C VAL A 104 7.29 -8.87 -11.74
N VAL A 105 6.73 -7.79 -12.29
CA VAL A 105 7.07 -6.41 -11.87
C VAL A 105 6.75 -6.21 -10.39
N MET A 106 5.59 -6.69 -9.94
CA MET A 106 5.19 -6.65 -8.54
C MET A 106 6.15 -7.51 -7.68
N ALA A 107 6.48 -8.73 -8.09
CA ALA A 107 7.44 -9.54 -7.34
C ALA A 107 8.80 -8.85 -7.17
N VAL A 108 9.31 -8.19 -8.22
CA VAL A 108 10.59 -7.48 -8.19
C VAL A 108 10.52 -6.23 -7.29
N ILE A 109 9.49 -5.41 -7.43
CA ILE A 109 9.31 -4.20 -6.61
C ILE A 109 9.19 -4.59 -5.13
N TRP A 110 8.39 -5.61 -4.80
CA TRP A 110 8.18 -6.03 -3.42
C TRP A 110 9.41 -6.70 -2.83
N TRP A 111 10.14 -7.50 -3.62
CA TRP A 111 11.43 -8.04 -3.21
C TRP A 111 12.41 -6.93 -2.84
N ARG A 112 12.50 -5.88 -3.66
CA ARG A 112 13.35 -4.71 -3.38
C ARG A 112 12.90 -3.99 -2.11
N ILE A 113 11.60 -3.75 -1.93
CA ILE A 113 11.08 -3.07 -0.74
C ILE A 113 11.34 -3.87 0.55
N LEU A 114 11.18 -5.20 0.50
CA LEU A 114 11.37 -6.08 1.66
C LEU A 114 12.84 -6.38 2.01
N SER A 115 13.77 -6.04 1.12
CA SER A 115 15.21 -6.19 1.33
C SER A 115 15.92 -4.90 1.76
N LEU A 116 15.18 -3.79 1.83
CA LEU A 116 15.60 -2.57 2.53
C LEU A 116 15.53 -2.78 4.04
#